data_AF-A0A7S2CAC5-F1
#
_entry.id   AF-A0A7S2CAC5-F1
#
_cell.length_a   1.000
_cell.length_b   1.000
_cell.length_c   1.000
_cell.angle_alpha   90.00
_cell.angle_beta   90.00
_cell.angle_gamma   90.00
#
_symmetry.space_group_name_H-M   'P 1'
#
loop_
_entity.id
_entity.type
_entity.pdbx_description
1 polymer ?
#
loop_
_entity_poly.entity_id
_entity_poly.type
_entity_poly.pdbx_seq_one_letter_code
_entity_poly.pdbx_strand_id
1 'polypeptide(L)'
;AARTLEVLADGGNYYAPRCFCFLSHAHFPLAFKACLAALHQMAQRSIGGALTLPIETCLTHLLFNVPRPVAGGPTVRFSIGNGAPTFHVNRAPPTALPATDYETMMLLRRLSVHDLVTTFTSVLLEQQLVIVSDDDELRLATCELILSLIHPLEWAQVYVPTIPDDLITLLQNPFPCILGLRSAQTAHLPQPLPHTMVLLHIDRRSLEGPSQKIPPLPPREAVLLADALHRTHAIANSRPTALATPPSSSPHAALHDAILSPPPRGMLQADAALDPALLEARTRGAFLRCLVSLLRDLHRFVPENGAEGGAEGGPEGGAE
;
A
#
# COMPACT_ATOMS: atom_id res chain seq x y z
N ALA A 1 25.20 -13.31 -1.54
CA ALA A 1 26.06 -14.46 -1.87
C ALA A 1 25.63 -15.05 -3.21
N ALA A 2 26.27 -14.63 -4.29
CA ALA A 2 26.08 -15.24 -5.61
C ALA A 2 26.79 -16.60 -5.62
N ARG A 3 26.04 -17.69 -5.47
CA ARG A 3 26.57 -19.03 -5.76
C ARG A 3 26.35 -19.29 -7.24
N THR A 4 27.44 -19.08 -7.98
CA THR A 4 27.64 -19.50 -9.36
C THR A 4 27.19 -20.95 -9.53
N LEU A 5 26.31 -21.18 -10.51
CA LEU A 5 25.80 -22.48 -10.98
C LEU A 5 26.89 -23.31 -11.68
N GLU A 6 28.11 -23.35 -11.14
CA GLU A 6 29.26 -24.05 -11.76
C GLU A 6 29.53 -25.44 -11.17
N VAL A 7 28.69 -25.93 -10.25
CA VAL A 7 28.83 -27.29 -9.68
C VAL A 7 27.56 -28.11 -9.92
N LEU A 8 27.29 -28.46 -11.19
CA LEU A 8 26.35 -29.52 -11.56
C LEU A 8 26.93 -30.29 -12.76
N ALA A 9 28.09 -30.91 -12.53
CA ALA A 9 28.80 -31.74 -13.51
C ALA A 9 28.46 -33.25 -13.40
N ASP A 10 27.54 -33.64 -12.52
CA ASP A 10 26.97 -34.99 -12.49
C ASP A 10 25.63 -34.96 -13.23
N GLY A 11 25.45 -35.86 -14.20
CA GLY A 11 24.30 -35.94 -15.12
C GLY A 11 22.94 -36.28 -14.49
N GLY A 12 22.67 -35.82 -13.27
CA GLY A 12 21.34 -35.84 -12.65
C GLY A 12 20.46 -34.71 -13.19
N ASN A 13 19.18 -35.00 -13.43
CA ASN A 13 18.19 -33.96 -13.71
C ASN A 13 17.87 -33.22 -12.40
N TYR A 14 18.47 -32.05 -12.20
CA TYR A 14 18.16 -31.19 -11.06
C TYR A 14 17.04 -30.21 -11.42
N TYR A 15 16.03 -30.11 -10.55
CA TYR A 15 15.01 -29.08 -10.66
C TYR A 15 15.53 -27.78 -10.04
N ALA A 16 15.87 -26.80 -10.88
CA ALA A 16 16.18 -25.45 -10.44
C ALA A 16 14.92 -24.57 -10.60
N PRO A 17 14.36 -24.02 -9.50
CA PRO A 17 13.24 -23.09 -9.61
C PRO A 17 13.69 -21.83 -10.36
N ARG A 18 12.97 -21.48 -11.43
CA ARG A 18 13.18 -20.25 -12.19
C ARG A 18 12.07 -19.26 -11.85
N CYS A 19 12.43 -17.99 -11.63
CA CYS A 19 11.46 -16.92 -11.38
C CYS A 19 11.70 -15.73 -12.32
N PHE A 20 10.64 -15.01 -12.64
CA PHE A 20 10.71 -13.70 -13.29
C PHE A 20 10.53 -12.63 -12.22
N CYS A 21 11.35 -11.59 -12.26
CA CYS A 21 11.28 -10.47 -11.32
C CYS A 21 11.41 -9.15 -12.07
N PHE A 22 10.59 -8.18 -11.70
CA PHE A 22 10.74 -6.79 -12.13
C PHE A 22 11.23 -5.94 -10.98
N LEU A 23 12.28 -5.17 -11.25
CA LEU A 23 12.78 -4.15 -10.35
C LEU A 23 12.45 -2.78 -10.94
N SER A 24 11.66 -1.99 -10.22
CA SER A 24 11.20 -0.68 -10.68
C SER A 24 11.07 0.29 -9.52
N HIS A 25 11.37 1.57 -9.78
CA HIS A 25 11.06 2.67 -8.86
C HIS A 25 9.58 3.09 -8.90
N ALA A 26 8.84 2.67 -9.93
CA ALA A 26 7.40 2.89 -9.98
C ALA A 26 6.69 1.81 -9.18
N HIS A 27 5.65 2.18 -8.42
CA HIS A 27 4.90 1.26 -7.58
C HIS A 27 3.55 0.90 -8.23
N PHE A 28 3.55 -0.16 -9.04
CA PHE A 28 2.34 -0.71 -9.68
C PHE A 28 2.29 -2.24 -9.50
N PRO A 29 2.19 -2.75 -8.26
CA PRO A 29 2.33 -4.17 -7.96
C PRO A 29 1.36 -5.05 -8.75
N LEU A 30 0.09 -4.67 -8.91
CA LEU A 30 -0.88 -5.51 -9.64
C LEU A 30 -0.61 -5.51 -11.14
N ALA A 31 -0.26 -4.36 -11.72
CA ALA A 31 0.09 -4.28 -13.13
C ALA A 31 1.34 -5.13 -13.43
N PHE A 32 2.39 -5.01 -12.62
CA PHE A 32 3.61 -5.81 -12.79
C PHE A 32 3.37 -7.29 -12.58
N LYS A 33 2.56 -7.69 -11.58
CA LYS A 33 2.16 -9.09 -11.39
C LYS A 33 1.47 -9.64 -12.64
N ALA A 34 0.52 -8.90 -13.20
CA ALA A 34 -0.19 -9.32 -14.39
C ALA A 34 0.73 -9.42 -15.62
N CYS A 35 1.71 -8.50 -15.74
CA CYS A 35 2.75 -8.56 -16.76
C CYS A 35 3.66 -9.80 -16.61
N LEU A 36 4.13 -10.08 -15.39
CA LEU A 36 4.96 -11.25 -15.09
C LEU A 36 4.20 -12.56 -15.34
N ALA A 37 2.91 -12.60 -15.00
CA ALA A 37 2.06 -13.75 -15.29
C ALA A 37 1.92 -13.99 -16.80
N ALA A 38 1.72 -12.94 -17.60
CA ALA A 38 1.67 -13.03 -19.06
C ALA A 38 3.01 -13.53 -19.64
N LEU A 39 4.13 -12.98 -19.18
CA LEU A 39 5.46 -13.43 -19.60
C LEU A 39 5.74 -14.89 -19.22
N HIS A 40 5.36 -15.31 -18.02
CA HIS A 40 5.51 -16.68 -17.58
C HIS A 40 4.67 -17.64 -18.42
N GLN A 41 3.42 -17.31 -18.73
CA GLN A 41 2.58 -18.11 -19.62
C GLN A 41 3.18 -18.22 -21.04
N MET A 42 3.76 -17.14 -21.56
CA MET A 42 4.47 -17.16 -22.85
C MET A 42 5.71 -18.07 -22.78
N ALA A 43 6.52 -17.98 -21.73
CA ALA A 43 7.69 -18.82 -21.52
C ALA A 43 7.33 -20.31 -21.37
N GLN A 44 6.20 -20.64 -20.75
CA GLN A 44 5.72 -22.02 -20.69
C GLN A 44 5.32 -22.55 -22.07
N ARG A 45 4.69 -21.72 -22.90
CA ARG A 45 4.28 -22.10 -24.27
C ARG A 45 5.48 -22.26 -25.21
N SER A 46 6.54 -21.47 -25.02
CA SER A 46 7.75 -21.54 -25.87
C SER A 46 8.51 -22.86 -25.75
N ILE A 47 8.33 -23.59 -24.64
CA ILE A 47 8.98 -24.88 -24.41
C ILE A 47 8.35 -25.99 -25.28
N GLY A 48 7.07 -25.84 -25.68
CA GLY A 48 6.31 -26.84 -26.44
C GLY A 48 6.06 -26.49 -27.91
N GLY A 49 6.48 -25.31 -28.39
CA GLY A 49 6.28 -24.87 -29.77
C GLY A 49 6.87 -23.50 -30.06
N ALA A 50 6.96 -23.14 -31.34
CA ALA A 50 7.44 -21.82 -31.77
C ALA A 50 6.44 -20.73 -31.34
N LEU A 51 6.89 -19.77 -30.52
CA LEU A 51 6.12 -18.56 -30.25
C LEU A 51 6.02 -17.73 -31.54
N THR A 52 4.87 -17.08 -31.73
CA THR A 52 4.68 -16.11 -32.83
C THR A 52 5.49 -14.82 -32.63
N LEU A 53 5.81 -14.47 -31.38
CA LEU A 53 6.66 -13.36 -30.99
C LEU A 53 7.64 -13.83 -29.90
N PRO A 54 8.95 -13.57 -30.03
CA PRO A 54 9.92 -13.88 -29.00
C PRO A 54 9.67 -13.03 -27.74
N ILE A 55 10.00 -13.59 -26.57
CA ILE A 55 9.77 -12.94 -25.26
C ILE A 55 10.56 -11.64 -25.16
N GLU A 56 11.74 -11.61 -25.78
CA GLU A 56 12.63 -10.47 -25.90
C GLU A 56 11.90 -9.27 -26.53
N THR A 57 11.06 -9.49 -27.55
CA THR A 57 10.27 -8.40 -28.17
C THR A 57 9.25 -7.83 -27.20
N CYS A 58 8.60 -8.66 -26.39
CA CYS A 58 7.67 -8.21 -25.36
C CYS A 58 8.38 -7.42 -24.26
N LEU A 59 9.55 -7.87 -23.81
CA LEU A 59 10.39 -7.14 -22.86
C LEU A 59 10.84 -5.79 -23.42
N THR A 60 11.26 -5.76 -24.69
CA THR A 60 11.69 -4.53 -25.37
C THR A 60 10.52 -3.55 -25.47
N HIS A 61 9.31 -4.02 -25.80
CA HIS A 61 8.11 -3.19 -25.80
C HIS A 61 7.83 -2.60 -24.41
N LEU A 62 7.87 -3.41 -23.35
CA LEU A 62 7.62 -2.95 -21.98
C LEU A 62 8.63 -1.91 -21.51
N LEU A 63 9.92 -2.12 -21.80
CA LEU A 63 10.99 -1.27 -21.29
C LEU A 63 11.12 0.05 -22.07
N PHE A 64 10.90 0.01 -23.39
CA PHE A 64 11.22 1.16 -24.25
C PHE A 64 10.00 1.82 -24.89
N ASN A 65 8.89 1.10 -25.07
CA ASN A 65 7.72 1.60 -25.81
C ASN A 65 6.52 1.91 -24.92
N VAL A 66 6.44 1.36 -23.70
CA VAL A 66 5.39 1.70 -22.75
C VAL A 66 5.76 2.98 -22.00
N PRO A 67 5.02 4.09 -22.17
CA PRO A 67 5.35 5.33 -21.49
C PRO A 67 5.09 5.22 -19.98
N ARG A 68 5.92 5.89 -19.18
CA ARG A 68 5.72 5.97 -17.74
C ARG A 68 4.47 6.80 -17.42
N PRO A 69 3.54 6.31 -16.58
CA PRO A 69 2.37 7.09 -16.16
C PRO A 69 2.77 8.37 -15.42
N VAL A 70 2.27 9.52 -15.90
CA VAL A 70 2.47 10.84 -15.27
C VAL A 70 1.33 11.09 -14.28
N ALA A 71 1.62 11.73 -13.14
CA ALA A 71 0.60 12.03 -12.13
C ALA A 71 -0.48 12.97 -12.70
N GLY A 72 -1.75 12.58 -12.60
CA GLY A 72 -2.88 13.30 -13.20
C GLY A 72 -2.93 13.25 -14.74
N GLY A 73 -2.05 12.47 -15.37
CA GLY A 73 -1.98 12.32 -16.82
C GLY A 73 -3.01 11.35 -17.39
N PRO A 74 -2.99 11.12 -18.72
CA PRO A 74 -3.85 10.14 -19.35
C PRO A 74 -3.51 8.71 -18.93
N THR A 75 -4.52 7.84 -18.91
CA THR A 75 -4.32 6.40 -18.64
C THR A 75 -3.44 5.77 -19.71
N VAL A 76 -2.33 5.17 -19.29
CA VAL A 76 -1.44 4.41 -20.15
C VAL A 76 -2.07 3.04 -20.44
N ARG A 77 -2.19 2.70 -21.72
CA ARG A 77 -2.72 1.41 -22.18
C ARG A 77 -1.67 0.65 -22.96
N PHE A 78 -1.44 -0.61 -22.60
CA PHE A 78 -0.48 -1.48 -23.30
C PHE A 78 -0.90 -2.95 -23.18
N SER A 79 -0.31 -3.83 -23.99
CA SER A 79 -0.59 -5.27 -24.00
C SER A 79 0.69 -6.06 -24.18
N ILE A 80 0.78 -7.25 -23.57
CA ILE A 80 1.96 -8.11 -23.65
C ILE A 80 1.61 -9.39 -24.40
N GLY A 81 2.16 -9.55 -25.61
CA GLY A 81 1.91 -10.72 -26.45
C GLY A 81 0.55 -10.70 -27.16
N ASN A 82 0.29 -11.75 -27.97
CA ASN A 82 -0.97 -11.88 -28.71
C ASN A 82 -2.07 -12.48 -27.83
N GLY A 83 -3.14 -11.72 -27.57
CA GLY A 83 -4.33 -12.19 -26.85
C GLY A 83 -4.34 -11.96 -25.33
N ALA A 84 -3.33 -11.28 -24.78
CA ALA A 84 -3.38 -10.83 -23.39
C ALA A 84 -4.36 -9.66 -23.21
N PRO A 85 -4.98 -9.52 -22.02
CA PRO A 85 -5.80 -8.35 -21.72
C PRO A 85 -4.99 -7.06 -21.85
N THR A 86 -5.62 -5.99 -22.33
CA THR A 86 -5.03 -4.65 -22.31
C THR A 86 -4.88 -4.20 -20.86
N PHE A 87 -3.68 -3.82 -20.47
CA PHE A 87 -3.38 -3.24 -19.17
C PHE A 87 -3.71 -1.75 -19.19
N HIS A 88 -4.29 -1.26 -18.10
CA HIS A 88 -4.64 0.13 -17.89
C HIS A 88 -3.95 0.62 -16.63
N VAL A 89 -3.01 1.55 -16.76
CA VAL A 89 -2.27 2.11 -15.61
C VAL A 89 -2.48 3.61 -15.57
N ASN A 90 -2.93 4.11 -14.42
CA ASN A 90 -3.13 5.53 -14.16
C ASN A 90 -2.40 5.91 -12.87
N ARG A 91 -1.93 7.15 -12.79
CA ARG A 91 -1.37 7.74 -11.58
C ARG A 91 -2.24 8.91 -11.16
N ALA A 92 -2.83 8.83 -9.97
CA ALA A 92 -3.65 9.89 -9.40
C ALA A 92 -2.91 11.25 -9.41
N PRO A 93 -3.62 12.37 -9.60
CA PRO A 93 -3.04 13.70 -9.42
C PRO A 93 -2.61 13.89 -7.95
N PRO A 94 -1.62 14.74 -7.68
CA PRO A 94 -1.10 14.96 -6.32
C PRO A 94 -2.14 15.56 -5.35
N THR A 95 -3.22 16.15 -5.88
CA THR A 95 -4.31 16.74 -5.10
C THR A 95 -5.40 15.74 -4.71
N ALA A 96 -5.38 14.53 -5.26
CA ALA A 96 -6.34 13.49 -4.93
C ALA A 96 -5.76 12.53 -3.89
N LEU A 97 -6.65 11.80 -3.21
CA LEU A 97 -6.23 10.66 -2.40
C LEU A 97 -5.37 9.70 -3.25
N PRO A 98 -4.25 9.18 -2.73
CA PRO A 98 -3.38 8.28 -3.48
C PRO A 98 -4.17 7.09 -4.02
N ALA A 99 -4.11 6.79 -5.31
CA ALA A 99 -4.71 5.56 -5.81
C ALA A 99 -3.96 4.36 -5.21
N THR A 100 -4.67 3.42 -4.62
CA THR A 100 -4.12 2.14 -4.15
C THR A 100 -4.53 1.05 -5.13
N ASP A 101 -3.60 0.16 -5.47
CA ASP A 101 -3.89 -1.02 -6.28
C ASP A 101 -4.80 -2.01 -5.54
N TYR A 102 -4.84 -1.92 -4.20
CA TYR A 102 -5.63 -2.78 -3.32
C TYR A 102 -6.83 -2.03 -2.76
N GLU A 103 -7.92 -2.77 -2.50
CA GLU A 103 -9.14 -2.22 -1.92
C GLU A 103 -9.04 -2.14 -0.39
N THR A 104 -9.29 -0.96 0.19
CA THR A 104 -9.26 -0.79 1.65
C THR A 104 -10.31 -1.66 2.37
N MET A 105 -11.36 -2.06 1.65
CA MET A 105 -12.39 -2.98 2.15
C MET A 105 -11.83 -4.33 2.57
N MET A 106 -10.71 -4.75 1.99
CA MET A 106 -9.99 -5.95 2.40
C MET A 106 -9.61 -5.89 3.89
N LEU A 107 -9.09 -4.75 4.36
CA LEU A 107 -8.74 -4.58 5.77
C LEU A 107 -9.98 -4.63 6.66
N LEU A 108 -11.06 -3.95 6.28
CA LEU A 108 -12.30 -3.95 7.05
C LEU A 108 -12.93 -5.34 7.17
N ARG A 109 -12.76 -6.21 6.17
CA ARG A 109 -13.26 -7.60 6.22
C ARG A 109 -12.38 -8.53 7.04
N ARG A 110 -11.09 -8.19 7.21
CA ARG A 110 -10.11 -9.01 7.91
C ARG A 110 -9.91 -8.58 9.35
N LEU A 111 -10.06 -7.30 9.67
CA LEU A 111 -9.77 -6.73 10.97
C LEU A 111 -11.02 -6.18 11.62
N SER A 112 -11.10 -6.29 12.94
CA SER A 112 -12.10 -5.56 13.70
C SER A 112 -11.82 -4.06 13.63
N VAL A 113 -12.84 -3.24 13.86
CA VAL A 113 -12.66 -1.77 13.92
C VAL A 113 -11.63 -1.40 15.01
N HIS A 114 -11.65 -2.10 16.14
CA HIS A 114 -10.70 -1.91 17.23
C HIS A 114 -9.26 -2.17 16.78
N ASP A 115 -9.01 -3.30 16.12
CA ASP A 115 -7.65 -3.70 15.73
C ASP A 115 -7.12 -2.80 14.62
N LEU A 116 -7.99 -2.36 13.70
CA LEU A 116 -7.62 -1.41 12.65
C LEU A 116 -7.27 -0.03 13.24
N VAL A 117 -8.05 0.48 14.20
CA VAL A 117 -7.75 1.73 14.89
C VAL A 117 -6.45 1.61 15.70
N THR A 118 -6.25 0.47 16.37
CA THR A 118 -5.03 0.22 17.15
C THR A 118 -3.82 0.16 16.24
N THR A 119 -3.90 -0.59 15.13
CA THR A 119 -2.83 -0.67 14.11
C THR A 119 -2.50 0.71 13.56
N PHE A 120 -3.51 1.49 13.18
CA PHE A 120 -3.32 2.86 12.70
C PHE A 120 -2.62 3.73 13.75
N THR A 121 -3.05 3.67 15.01
CA THR A 121 -2.44 4.42 16.12
C THR A 121 -0.99 3.99 16.35
N SER A 122 -0.71 2.69 16.32
CA SER A 122 0.64 2.14 16.44
C SER A 122 1.57 2.65 15.34
N VAL A 123 1.09 2.76 14.10
CA VAL A 123 1.87 3.36 13.00
C VAL A 123 2.13 4.84 13.27
N LEU A 124 1.13 5.62 13.68
CA LEU A 124 1.35 7.04 14.00
C LEU A 124 2.33 7.28 15.15
N LEU A 125 2.46 6.30 16.06
CA LEU A 125 3.40 6.31 17.17
C LEU A 125 4.73 5.62 16.83
N GLU A 126 4.97 5.36 15.54
CA GLU A 126 6.20 4.72 15.04
C GLU A 126 6.53 3.41 15.78
N GLN A 127 5.52 2.61 16.10
CA GLN A 127 5.73 1.30 16.72
C GLN A 127 6.27 0.28 15.70
N GLN A 128 6.82 -0.83 16.20
CA GLN A 128 7.28 -1.93 15.37
C GLN A 128 6.07 -2.78 14.94
N LEU A 129 5.52 -2.52 13.76
CA LEU A 129 4.40 -3.25 13.21
C LEU A 129 4.88 -4.44 12.37
N VAL A 130 4.46 -5.64 12.74
CA VAL A 130 4.78 -6.87 12.03
C VAL A 130 3.52 -7.57 11.57
N ILE A 131 3.37 -7.67 10.26
CA ILE A 131 2.20 -8.21 9.57
C ILE A 131 2.47 -9.68 9.24
N VAL A 132 1.63 -10.57 9.76
CA VAL A 132 1.78 -12.02 9.60
C VAL A 132 0.70 -12.55 8.67
N SER A 133 1.12 -13.15 7.56
CA SER A 133 0.27 -13.95 6.67
C SER A 133 1.10 -14.89 5.81
N ASP A 134 0.54 -16.05 5.49
CA ASP A 134 1.17 -17.01 4.55
C ASP A 134 0.88 -16.66 3.07
N ASP A 135 -0.06 -15.75 2.82
CA ASP A 135 -0.33 -15.18 1.50
C ASP A 135 0.50 -13.92 1.29
N ASP A 136 1.50 -14.01 0.40
CA ASP A 136 2.44 -12.91 0.09
C ASP A 136 1.72 -11.68 -0.49
N GLU A 137 0.67 -11.88 -1.29
CA GLU A 137 -0.11 -10.78 -1.87
C GLU A 137 -0.98 -10.12 -0.81
N LEU A 138 -1.65 -10.89 0.04
CA LEU A 138 -2.43 -10.35 1.16
C LEU A 138 -1.54 -9.55 2.12
N ARG A 139 -0.34 -10.06 2.41
CA ARG A 139 0.65 -9.39 3.25
C ARG A 139 1.12 -8.07 2.65
N LEU A 140 1.55 -8.07 1.38
CA LEU A 140 1.93 -6.85 0.66
C LEU A 140 0.76 -5.86 0.59
N ALA A 141 -0.43 -6.33 0.23
CA ALA A 141 -1.63 -5.50 0.16
C ALA A 141 -1.94 -4.83 1.49
N THR A 142 -1.83 -5.57 2.60
CA THR A 142 -2.06 -5.04 3.95
C THR A 142 -1.05 -3.95 4.28
N CYS A 143 0.24 -4.19 4.03
CA CYS A 143 1.31 -3.21 4.19
C CYS A 143 1.01 -1.90 3.44
N GLU A 144 0.76 -1.99 2.14
CA GLU A 144 0.49 -0.83 1.28
C GLU A 144 -0.79 -0.09 1.69
N LEU A 145 -1.83 -0.82 2.05
CA LEU A 145 -3.08 -0.22 2.52
C LEU A 145 -2.87 0.54 3.82
N ILE A 146 -2.14 -0.02 4.80
CA ILE A 146 -1.84 0.66 6.06
C ILE A 146 -1.06 1.96 5.82
N LEU A 147 -0.05 1.93 4.94
CA LEU A 147 0.67 3.12 4.52
C LEU A 147 -0.25 4.15 3.84
N SER A 148 -1.22 3.71 3.05
CA SER A 148 -2.19 4.61 2.42
C SER A 148 -3.14 5.30 3.41
N LEU A 149 -3.34 4.73 4.61
CA LEU A 149 -4.21 5.29 5.65
C LEU A 149 -3.57 6.46 6.38
N ILE A 150 -2.24 6.54 6.43
CA ILE A 150 -1.52 7.64 7.09
C ILE A 150 -1.34 8.88 6.21
N HIS A 151 -1.80 8.84 4.96
CA HIS A 151 -1.77 10.00 4.05
C HIS A 151 -2.40 11.25 4.70
N PRO A 152 -1.75 12.44 4.65
CA PRO A 152 -0.62 12.82 3.80
C PRO A 152 0.77 12.56 4.38
N LEU A 153 0.88 11.91 5.53
CA LEU A 153 2.18 11.54 6.10
C LEU A 153 2.81 10.42 5.27
N GLU A 154 4.14 10.46 5.18
CA GLU A 154 4.94 9.42 4.57
C GLU A 154 5.67 8.63 5.67
N TRP A 155 5.72 7.31 5.52
CA TRP A 155 6.49 6.48 6.43
C TRP A 155 7.97 6.60 6.12
N ALA A 156 8.71 7.24 7.03
CA ALA A 156 10.14 7.49 6.88
C ALA A 156 11.04 6.36 7.44
N GLN A 157 10.44 5.39 8.13
CA GLN A 157 11.16 4.34 8.85
C GLN A 157 11.31 3.07 7.99
N VAL A 158 11.85 2.00 8.57
CA VAL A 158 12.10 0.75 7.83
C VAL A 158 10.79 0.15 7.32
N TYR A 159 10.77 -0.21 6.03
CA TYR A 159 9.66 -0.88 5.36
C TYR A 159 10.16 -2.11 4.59
N VAL A 160 9.74 -3.31 4.99
CA VAL A 160 10.07 -4.57 4.28
C VAL A 160 8.85 -5.50 4.30
N PRO A 161 8.01 -5.50 3.24
CA PRO A 161 6.76 -6.26 3.22
C PRO A 161 6.95 -7.79 3.22
N THR A 162 8.16 -8.28 2.97
CA THR A 162 8.52 -9.69 3.15
C THR A 162 9.98 -9.78 3.56
N ILE A 163 10.22 -10.14 4.83
CA ILE A 163 11.58 -10.26 5.36
C ILE A 163 12.15 -11.68 5.13
N PRO A 164 13.41 -11.80 4.69
CA PRO A 164 14.13 -13.07 4.65
C PRO A 164 14.35 -13.65 6.06
N ASP A 165 14.46 -14.98 6.15
CA ASP A 165 14.66 -15.69 7.42
C ASP A 165 15.88 -15.19 8.21
N ASP A 166 16.99 -14.95 7.51
CA ASP A 166 18.25 -14.51 8.12
C ASP A 166 18.16 -13.15 8.82
N LEU A 167 17.18 -12.32 8.43
CA LEU A 167 17.02 -10.96 8.93
C LEU A 167 15.97 -10.85 10.05
N ILE A 168 15.29 -11.94 10.42
CA ILE A 168 14.29 -11.94 11.51
C ILE A 168 14.92 -11.53 12.84
N THR A 169 16.19 -11.88 13.06
CA THR A 169 16.93 -11.50 14.28
C THR A 169 16.99 -9.99 14.50
N LEU A 170 16.92 -9.19 13.43
CA LEU A 170 16.90 -7.73 13.52
C LEU A 170 15.63 -7.19 14.19
N LEU A 171 14.55 -7.97 14.25
CA LEU A 171 13.30 -7.61 14.93
C LEU A 171 13.43 -7.49 16.45
N GLN A 172 14.55 -7.94 17.03
CA GLN A 172 14.83 -7.74 18.45
C GLN A 172 15.16 -6.28 18.78
N ASN A 173 15.52 -5.49 17.77
CA ASN A 173 15.86 -4.09 17.97
C ASN A 173 14.59 -3.25 18.08
N PRO A 174 14.54 -2.26 18.98
CA PRO A 174 13.33 -1.50 19.28
C PRO A 174 13.02 -0.38 18.25
N PHE A 175 13.58 -0.44 17.04
CA PHE A 175 13.38 0.62 16.06
C PHE A 175 12.03 0.51 15.35
N PRO A 176 11.41 1.65 14.99
CA PRO A 176 10.18 1.68 14.20
C PRO A 176 10.33 0.95 12.87
N CYS A 177 9.41 0.05 12.55
CA CYS A 177 9.39 -0.62 11.26
C CYS A 177 8.02 -1.19 10.91
N ILE A 178 7.77 -1.35 9.61
CA ILE A 178 6.63 -2.10 9.07
C ILE A 178 7.21 -3.28 8.30
N LEU A 179 6.98 -4.50 8.80
CA LEU A 179 7.62 -5.70 8.28
C LEU A 179 6.59 -6.81 8.07
N GLY A 180 6.79 -7.62 7.04
CA GLY A 180 5.94 -8.78 6.78
C GLY A 180 6.64 -10.09 7.08
N LEU A 181 5.95 -10.99 7.80
CA LEU A 181 6.39 -12.36 8.12
C LEU A 181 5.37 -13.40 7.65
N ARG A 182 5.86 -14.60 7.32
CA ARG A 182 5.05 -15.80 7.17
C ARG A 182 4.76 -16.41 8.54
N SER A 183 3.68 -17.17 8.66
CA SER A 183 3.32 -17.78 9.94
C SER A 183 4.41 -18.71 10.47
N ALA A 184 5.13 -19.42 9.59
CA ALA A 184 6.25 -20.27 9.99
C ALA A 184 7.41 -19.48 10.62
N GLN A 185 7.63 -18.24 10.15
CA GLN A 185 8.72 -17.38 10.60
C GLN A 185 8.48 -16.81 12.00
N THR A 186 7.23 -16.78 12.49
CA THR A 186 6.92 -16.25 13.83
C THR A 186 7.55 -17.08 14.96
N ALA A 187 7.90 -18.34 14.69
CA ALA A 187 8.61 -19.19 15.65
C ALA A 187 10.02 -18.67 15.99
N HIS A 188 10.61 -17.83 15.12
CA HIS A 188 11.93 -17.23 15.33
C HIS A 188 11.87 -15.87 16.05
N LEU A 189 10.66 -15.38 16.36
CA LEU A 189 10.49 -14.14 17.12
C LEU A 189 10.91 -14.33 18.59
N PRO A 190 11.46 -13.29 19.23
CA PRO A 190 11.78 -13.35 20.65
C PRO A 190 10.51 -13.58 21.49
N GLN A 191 10.63 -14.38 22.55
CA GLN A 191 9.58 -14.61 23.54
C GLN A 191 10.12 -14.21 24.93
N PRO A 192 9.50 -13.25 25.64
CA PRO A 192 8.32 -12.48 25.24
C PRO A 192 8.59 -11.51 24.07
N LEU A 193 7.53 -11.09 23.38
CA LEU A 193 7.62 -10.10 22.31
C LEU A 193 8.16 -8.76 22.86
N PRO A 194 8.92 -7.98 22.05
CA PRO A 194 9.39 -6.66 22.46
C PRO A 194 8.22 -5.72 22.80
N HIS A 195 8.44 -4.81 23.74
CA HIS A 195 7.37 -3.99 24.30
C HIS A 195 6.67 -3.07 23.28
N THR A 196 7.39 -2.63 22.24
CA THR A 196 6.93 -1.77 21.15
C THR A 196 6.43 -2.54 19.93
N MET A 197 6.50 -3.87 19.95
CA MET A 197 6.11 -4.72 18.83
C MET A 197 4.60 -4.96 18.81
N VAL A 198 4.02 -4.83 17.62
CA VAL A 198 2.62 -5.10 17.32
C VAL A 198 2.56 -6.18 16.26
N LEU A 199 2.05 -7.36 16.63
CA LEU A 199 1.92 -8.51 15.75
C LEU A 199 0.50 -8.58 15.19
N LEU A 200 0.35 -8.29 13.90
CA LEU A 200 -0.93 -8.27 13.22
C LEU A 200 -1.10 -9.54 12.38
N HIS A 201 -1.87 -10.50 12.88
CA HIS A 201 -2.19 -11.73 12.15
C HIS A 201 -3.42 -11.54 11.27
N ILE A 202 -3.22 -11.36 9.97
CA ILE A 202 -4.31 -11.09 9.02
C ILE A 202 -5.17 -12.34 8.79
N ASP A 203 -4.56 -13.51 8.75
CA ASP A 203 -5.27 -14.79 8.52
C ASP A 203 -6.10 -15.20 9.73
N ARG A 204 -5.58 -14.99 10.94
CA ARG A 204 -6.27 -15.29 12.21
C ARG A 204 -7.18 -14.17 12.69
N ARG A 205 -7.10 -12.99 12.06
CA ARG A 205 -7.85 -11.78 12.44
C ARG A 205 -7.60 -11.39 13.89
N SER A 206 -6.34 -11.41 14.30
CA SER A 206 -5.93 -11.09 15.66
C SER A 206 -4.79 -10.09 15.68
N LEU A 207 -4.76 -9.30 16.74
CA LEU A 207 -3.72 -8.34 17.05
C LEU A 207 -3.10 -8.71 18.39
N GLU A 208 -1.79 -8.90 18.43
CA GLU A 208 -1.03 -9.17 19.65
C GLU A 208 -0.08 -8.01 19.93
N GLY A 209 -0.02 -7.58 21.19
CA GLY A 209 0.73 -6.38 21.59
C GLY A 209 0.08 -5.06 21.14
N PRO A 210 0.73 -3.92 21.38
CA PRO A 210 2.00 -3.80 22.11
C PRO A 210 1.84 -4.11 23.60
N SER A 211 2.88 -4.67 24.22
CA SER A 211 2.88 -4.94 25.67
C SER A 211 2.95 -3.64 26.48
N GLN A 212 3.61 -2.62 25.93
CA GLN A 212 3.58 -1.27 26.46
C GLN A 212 2.22 -0.62 26.17
N LYS A 213 1.65 0.07 27.17
CA LYS A 213 0.48 0.93 26.94
C LYS A 213 0.90 2.09 26.03
N ILE A 214 0.49 2.02 24.77
CA ILE A 214 0.63 3.13 23.84
C ILE A 214 -0.38 4.25 24.19
N PRO A 215 -0.01 5.53 24.02
CA PRO A 215 -0.96 6.63 24.13
C PRO A 215 -2.15 6.39 23.20
N PRO A 216 -3.39 6.39 23.72
CA PRO A 216 -4.55 6.23 22.86
C PRO A 216 -4.75 7.50 22.02
N LEU A 217 -5.46 7.36 20.90
CA LEU A 217 -5.97 8.51 20.18
C LEU A 217 -6.83 9.39 21.12
N PRO A 218 -6.83 10.72 20.91
CA PRO A 218 -7.72 11.60 21.67
C PRO A 218 -9.18 11.12 21.53
N PRO A 219 -9.97 11.16 22.62
CA PRO A 219 -11.23 10.44 22.72
C PRO A 219 -12.26 10.87 21.66
N ARG A 220 -12.27 12.15 21.30
CA ARG A 220 -13.16 12.69 20.27
C ARG A 220 -12.84 12.09 18.90
N GLU A 221 -11.58 12.13 18.50
CA GLU A 221 -11.06 11.62 17.24
C GLU A 221 -11.27 10.10 17.14
N ALA A 222 -10.99 9.38 18.24
CA ALA A 222 -11.19 7.93 18.34
C ALA A 222 -12.66 7.53 18.10
N VAL A 223 -13.61 8.22 18.75
CA VAL A 223 -15.05 7.95 18.57
C VAL A 223 -15.49 8.26 17.15
N LEU A 224 -15.10 9.43 16.60
CA LEU A 224 -15.49 9.81 15.24
C LEU A 224 -14.95 8.84 14.18
N LEU A 225 -13.71 8.37 14.35
CA LEU A 225 -13.10 7.39 13.47
C LEU A 225 -13.80 6.03 13.61
N ALA A 226 -14.00 5.54 14.84
CA ALA A 226 -14.68 4.28 15.09
C ALA A 226 -16.11 4.27 14.51
N ASP A 227 -16.89 5.33 14.73
CA ASP A 227 -18.26 5.46 14.19
C ASP A 227 -18.29 5.47 12.66
N ALA A 228 -17.31 6.13 12.03
CA ALA A 228 -17.18 6.09 10.57
C ALA A 228 -16.84 4.68 10.07
N LEU A 229 -15.90 4.00 10.74
CA LEU A 229 -15.46 2.66 10.38
C LEU A 229 -16.55 1.61 10.61
N HIS A 230 -17.30 1.67 11.71
CA HIS A 230 -18.42 0.77 11.99
C HIS A 230 -19.48 0.83 10.88
N ARG A 231 -19.80 2.04 10.40
CA ARG A 231 -20.72 2.21 9.25
C ARG A 231 -20.19 1.54 7.98
N THR A 232 -18.91 1.73 7.66
CA THR A 232 -18.33 1.12 6.45
C THR A 232 -18.10 -0.39 6.60
N HIS A 233 -17.81 -0.86 7.81
CA HIS A 233 -17.58 -2.27 8.15
C HIS A 233 -18.88 -3.08 8.03
N ALA A 234 -20.02 -2.54 8.47
CA ALA A 234 -21.33 -3.16 8.31
C ALA A 234 -21.69 -3.38 6.82
N ILE A 235 -21.38 -2.40 5.96
CA ILE A 235 -21.60 -2.48 4.52
C ILE A 235 -20.62 -3.47 3.86
N ALA A 236 -19.34 -3.45 4.26
CA ALA A 236 -18.33 -4.34 3.69
C ALA A 236 -18.60 -5.83 3.95
N ASN A 237 -19.17 -6.16 5.11
CA ASN A 237 -19.46 -7.53 5.54
C ASN A 237 -20.81 -8.07 5.07
N SER A 238 -21.75 -7.18 4.68
CA SER A 238 -23.04 -7.61 4.11
C SER A 238 -22.94 -7.97 2.62
N ARG A 239 -21.82 -7.69 1.96
CA ARG A 239 -21.58 -8.01 0.55
C ARG A 239 -20.68 -9.25 0.39
N PRO A 240 -21.14 -10.33 -0.29
CA PRO A 240 -20.29 -11.47 -0.59
C PRO A 240 -19.16 -11.10 -1.55
N THR A 241 -17.99 -11.69 -1.33
CA THR A 241 -16.75 -11.50 -2.08
C THR A 241 -16.91 -11.97 -3.52
N ALA A 242 -17.09 -11.05 -4.48
CA ALA A 242 -16.76 -11.37 -5.86
C ALA A 242 -15.23 -11.36 -5.97
N LEU A 243 -14.63 -12.45 -6.47
CA LEU A 243 -13.21 -12.46 -6.83
C LEU A 243 -12.90 -11.25 -7.70
N ALA A 244 -11.85 -10.53 -7.35
CA ALA A 244 -11.35 -9.35 -8.03
C ALA A 244 -11.32 -9.55 -9.56
N THR A 245 -12.25 -8.90 -10.27
CA THR A 245 -11.96 -8.44 -11.63
C THR A 245 -11.15 -7.17 -11.50
N PRO A 246 -10.02 -7.02 -12.21
CA PRO A 246 -9.25 -5.78 -12.17
C PRO A 246 -10.18 -4.61 -12.56
N PRO A 247 -10.15 -3.47 -11.84
CA PRO A 247 -10.97 -2.34 -12.22
C PRO A 247 -10.55 -1.88 -13.62
N SER A 248 -11.41 -2.11 -14.61
CA SER A 248 -11.21 -1.67 -15.99
C SER A 248 -11.46 -0.16 -16.19
N SER A 249 -11.68 0.60 -15.12
CA SER A 249 -11.77 2.05 -15.15
C SER A 249 -11.50 2.66 -13.77
N SER A 250 -10.68 3.71 -13.73
CA SER A 250 -10.44 4.50 -12.53
C SER A 250 -11.61 5.49 -12.31
N PRO A 251 -12.32 5.46 -11.17
CA PRO A 251 -13.41 6.38 -10.85
C PRO A 251 -12.85 7.71 -10.33
N HIS A 252 -12.15 8.47 -11.18
CA HIS A 252 -11.31 9.58 -10.69
C HIS A 252 -11.98 10.97 -10.70
N ALA A 253 -13.14 11.14 -11.37
CA ALA A 253 -13.77 12.46 -11.52
C ALA A 253 -14.90 12.74 -10.49
N ALA A 254 -15.58 11.72 -9.98
CA ALA A 254 -16.73 11.89 -9.07
C ALA A 254 -16.36 11.89 -7.56
N LEU A 255 -15.09 11.60 -7.24
CA LEU A 255 -14.65 11.29 -5.86
C LEU A 255 -14.29 12.54 -5.03
N HIS A 256 -13.81 13.61 -5.68
CA HIS A 256 -13.32 14.82 -5.01
C HIS A 256 -14.45 15.55 -4.25
N ASP A 257 -15.63 15.69 -4.85
CA ASP A 257 -16.78 16.35 -4.21
C ASP A 257 -17.39 15.52 -3.08
N ALA A 258 -17.32 14.19 -3.16
CA ALA A 258 -17.86 13.29 -2.14
C ALA A 258 -17.03 13.27 -0.84
N ILE A 259 -15.72 13.55 -0.92
CA ILE A 259 -14.80 13.58 0.22
C ILE A 259 -14.98 14.86 1.05
N LEU A 260 -15.28 15.99 0.40
CA LEU A 260 -15.39 17.31 1.01
C LEU A 260 -16.79 17.62 1.56
N SER A 261 -17.83 16.91 1.09
CA SER A 261 -19.20 17.12 1.60
C SER A 261 -19.38 16.48 2.99
N PRO A 262 -19.92 17.21 4.00
CA PRO A 262 -20.38 16.57 5.23
C PRO A 262 -21.54 15.62 4.91
N PRO A 263 -21.69 14.48 5.63
CA PRO A 263 -22.77 13.55 5.38
C PRO A 263 -24.12 14.27 5.60
N PRO A 264 -25.08 14.20 4.67
CA PRO A 264 -26.40 14.79 4.87
C PRO A 264 -27.05 14.14 6.09
N ARG A 265 -27.54 14.99 7.01
CA ARG A 265 -28.26 14.54 8.20
C ARG A 265 -29.63 14.00 7.78
N GLY A 266 -29.75 12.68 7.77
CA GLY A 266 -31.03 11.98 7.67
C GLY A 266 -31.19 11.14 6.40
N MET A 267 -30.54 9.98 6.34
CA MET A 267 -30.94 8.88 5.47
C MET A 267 -30.54 7.55 6.13
N LEU A 268 -31.43 6.97 6.92
CA LEU A 268 -31.26 5.65 7.55
C LEU A 268 -31.75 4.50 6.65
N GLN A 269 -31.90 4.69 5.32
CA GLN A 269 -32.61 3.70 4.52
C GLN A 269 -32.19 3.51 3.04
N ALA A 270 -31.02 4.00 2.61
CA ALA A 270 -30.54 3.76 1.23
C ALA A 270 -29.09 3.25 1.12
N ASP A 271 -28.57 2.56 2.14
CA ASP A 271 -27.16 2.13 2.17
C ASP A 271 -26.87 0.82 1.41
N ALA A 272 -27.87 0.20 0.75
CA ALA A 272 -27.70 -1.08 0.06
C ALA A 272 -27.00 -0.98 -1.32
N ALA A 273 -26.78 0.23 -1.87
CA ALA A 273 -26.28 0.43 -3.24
C ALA A 273 -25.11 1.43 -3.32
N LEU A 274 -24.25 1.50 -2.31
CA LEU A 274 -23.07 2.36 -2.39
C LEU A 274 -22.03 1.75 -3.35
N ASP A 275 -21.59 2.55 -4.32
CA ASP A 275 -20.50 2.22 -5.25
C ASP A 275 -19.22 1.86 -4.45
N PRO A 276 -18.51 0.74 -4.73
CA PRO A 276 -17.27 0.37 -4.05
C PRO A 276 -16.24 1.52 -3.98
N ALA A 277 -16.16 2.33 -5.04
CA ALA A 277 -15.27 3.50 -5.07
C ALA A 277 -15.63 4.54 -4.00
N LEU A 278 -16.93 4.78 -3.80
CA LEU A 278 -17.41 5.72 -2.79
C LEU A 278 -17.23 5.19 -1.37
N LEU A 279 -17.39 3.88 -1.17
CA LEU A 279 -17.14 3.26 0.12
C LEU A 279 -15.65 3.38 0.50
N GLU A 280 -14.76 3.11 -0.44
CA GLU A 280 -13.32 3.30 -0.25
C GLU A 280 -12.96 4.76 0.07
N ALA A 281 -13.50 5.71 -0.70
CA ALA A 281 -13.31 7.13 -0.46
C ALA A 281 -13.79 7.56 0.95
N ARG A 282 -14.93 7.04 1.41
CA ARG A 282 -15.47 7.33 2.75
C ARG A 282 -14.57 6.79 3.85
N THR A 283 -14.09 5.55 3.73
CA THR A 283 -13.20 4.92 4.72
C THR A 283 -11.88 5.67 4.79
N ARG A 284 -11.20 5.88 3.66
CA ARG A 284 -9.92 6.60 3.62
C ARG A 284 -10.07 8.05 4.03
N GLY A 285 -11.16 8.70 3.63
CA GLY A 285 -11.51 10.06 4.08
C GLY A 285 -11.76 10.16 5.59
N ALA A 286 -12.17 9.09 6.28
CA ALA A 286 -12.30 9.09 7.73
C ALA A 286 -10.94 9.17 8.43
N PHE A 287 -9.95 8.40 7.96
CA PHE A 287 -8.56 8.48 8.44
C PHE A 287 -7.95 9.84 8.15
N LEU A 288 -8.14 10.37 6.93
CA LEU A 288 -7.67 11.71 6.58
C LEU A 288 -8.25 12.79 7.49
N ARG A 289 -9.56 12.77 7.76
CA ARG A 289 -10.20 13.72 8.70
C ARG A 289 -9.66 13.57 10.13
N CYS A 290 -9.36 12.35 10.56
CA CYS A 290 -8.72 12.10 11.85
C CYS A 290 -7.35 12.79 11.90
N LEU A 291 -6.50 12.57 10.90
CA LEU A 291 -5.18 13.21 10.79
C LEU A 291 -5.25 14.73 10.73
N VAL A 292 -6.17 15.29 9.96
CA VAL A 292 -6.40 16.74 9.90
C VAL A 292 -6.81 17.30 11.27
N SER A 293 -7.57 16.55 12.06
CA SER A 293 -7.92 16.95 13.43
C SER A 293 -6.70 16.89 14.35
N LEU A 294 -5.92 15.80 14.29
CA LEU A 294 -4.70 15.60 15.10
C LEU A 294 -3.63 16.67 14.81
N LEU A 295 -3.47 17.05 13.54
CA LEU A 295 -2.45 17.99 13.07
C LEU A 295 -2.98 19.42 12.89
N ARG A 296 -4.20 19.72 13.37
CA ARG A 296 -4.86 21.01 13.14
C ARG A 296 -4.00 22.20 13.55
N ASP A 297 -3.38 22.12 14.72
CA ASP A 297 -2.61 23.22 15.30
C ASP A 297 -1.14 23.22 14.86
N LEU A 298 -0.73 22.28 13.98
CA LEU A 298 0.67 22.17 13.53
C LEU A 298 1.17 23.46 12.88
N HIS A 299 0.31 24.17 12.13
CA HIS A 299 0.64 25.44 11.48
C HIS A 299 1.12 26.52 12.46
N ARG A 300 0.71 26.48 13.73
CA ARG A 300 1.15 27.44 14.75
C ARG A 300 2.60 27.24 15.20
N PHE A 301 3.14 26.06 14.93
CA PHE A 301 4.49 25.65 15.34
C PHE A 301 5.48 25.65 14.17
N VAL A 302 5.01 25.88 12.94
CA VAL A 302 5.89 26.08 11.79
C VAL A 302 6.30 27.55 11.78
N PRO A 303 7.58 27.89 12.02
CA PRO A 303 8.05 29.26 11.88
C PRO A 303 7.84 29.72 10.44
N GLU A 304 7.24 30.89 10.22
CA GLU A 304 7.12 31.51 8.91
C GLU A 304 8.52 31.89 8.40
N ASN A 305 9.21 30.94 7.76
CA ASN A 305 10.46 31.26 7.08
C ASN A 305 10.16 31.98 5.76
N GLY A 306 10.31 33.30 5.77
CA GLY A 306 10.65 34.08 4.58
C GLY A 306 9.59 35.02 4.03
N ALA A 307 9.02 35.90 4.85
CA ALA A 307 8.41 37.15 4.40
C ALA A 307 9.30 38.36 4.72
N GLU A 308 10.61 38.27 4.43
CA GLU A 308 11.52 39.42 4.43
C GLU A 308 12.38 39.39 3.17
N GLY A 309 11.73 39.72 2.05
CA GLY A 309 12.37 40.29 0.87
C GLY A 309 11.84 41.71 0.67
N GLY A 310 11.82 42.49 1.76
CA GLY A 310 11.48 43.90 1.75
C GLY A 310 12.61 44.68 1.09
N ALA A 311 12.25 45.40 0.03
CA ALA A 311 13.13 46.32 -0.65
C ALA A 311 13.59 47.45 0.30
N GLU A 312 14.85 47.41 0.72
CA GLU A 312 15.64 48.59 1.07
C GLU A 312 16.86 48.58 0.10
N GLY A 313 17.10 49.54 -0.80
CA GLY A 313 16.72 50.94 -0.76
C GLY A 313 17.79 51.78 -0.06
N GLY A 314 19.05 51.69 -0.50
CA GLY A 314 20.16 52.50 0.01
C GLY A 314 21.31 52.64 -1.01
N PRO A 315 21.68 53.86 -1.45
CA PRO A 315 22.72 54.11 -2.45
C PRO A 315 24.09 54.36 -1.79
N GLU A 316 25.18 53.97 -2.45
CA GLU A 316 26.57 54.47 -2.33
C GLU A 316 27.46 53.47 -3.10
N GLY A 317 28.40 53.79 -3.98
CA GLY A 317 29.10 55.03 -4.30
C GLY A 317 30.59 54.68 -4.50
N GLY A 318 31.10 54.81 -5.73
CA GLY A 318 32.51 55.16 -6.01
C GLY A 318 33.61 54.08 -5.95
N ALA A 319 34.22 53.85 -7.12
CA ALA A 319 35.66 53.72 -7.41
C ALA A 319 36.62 53.20 -6.32
N GLU A 320 37.30 52.08 -6.58
CA GLU A 320 38.60 51.95 -7.26
C GLU A 320 38.85 50.48 -7.64
#